data_AF-A0AAW2PDL6-F1
#
_entry.id   AF-A0AAW2PDL6-F1
#
_cell.length_a   1.000
_cell.length_b   1.000
_cell.length_c   1.000
_cell.angle_alpha   90.00
_cell.angle_beta   90.00
_cell.angle_gamma   90.00
#
_symmetry.space_group_name_H-M   'P 1'
#
loop_
_entity.id
_entity.type
_entity.pdbx_description
1 polymer ?
#
loop_
_entity_poly.entity_id
_entity_poly.type
_entity_poly.pdbx_seq_one_letter_code
_entity_poly.pdbx_strand_id
1 'polypeptide(L)'
;MSRGSSREISVKILWHGGIGTRSRLLLKIKEECKYEYVRYKPIQMNMEDKKDMQMIIKEHIHLGLIEPGISAYSSPGFLVRNHGEIKRGKPRFTAFSTPQGQYIWNVLPMGLANAPQIFQRKMDNLFKDYFEFMFVYIDDILIASKNMKEHIKHLEIFSDACHKEGLVLSEKKATIAVNKIEFLGILIDETGIELQEHIVEKIRNFPDILKDKKQLQSFLGVVNFAGIFIKDLAKYRKDFRPLLKETESAKWKWEEIHTQRVRELKQVCNNLPKLAIPQDEDELVVYTDANDYRWAAVLMRKTTTGEEPCRYTGGLFTEQQAKMWHINEKEFFAVWKAFKKWPLFLLAKEFTLKVDNTNVKAFLKNKLESKIEKARIIRWQAECQYYCYNIVVIKSHENVLADFLTRDGGL
;
A
#
# COMPACT_ATOMS: atom_id res chain seq x y z
N MET A 1 12.24 46.08 -2.17
CA MET A 1 11.77 45.55 -0.87
C MET A 1 10.37 44.97 -1.04
N SER A 2 10.25 43.72 -1.49
CA SER A 2 8.96 43.01 -1.53
C SER A 2 8.78 42.28 -0.21
N ARG A 3 7.93 42.83 0.67
CA ARG A 3 7.42 42.11 1.83
C ARG A 3 6.56 40.97 1.32
N GLY A 4 7.12 39.76 1.22
CA GLY A 4 6.34 38.54 1.05
C GLY A 4 5.50 38.33 2.30
N SER A 5 4.22 38.72 2.28
CA SER A 5 3.31 38.39 3.38
C SER A 5 3.03 36.90 3.30
N SER A 6 3.74 36.12 4.10
CA SER A 6 3.30 34.77 4.48
C SER A 6 2.01 34.97 5.28
N ARG A 7 0.85 34.74 4.65
CA ARG A 7 -0.42 34.73 5.39
C ARG A 7 -0.55 33.38 6.07
N GLU A 8 -0.47 33.38 7.39
CA GLU A 8 -0.68 32.19 8.20
C GLU A 8 -2.18 31.89 8.25
N ILE A 9 -2.60 30.74 7.69
CA ILE A 9 -3.96 30.22 7.86
C ILE A 9 -3.87 29.17 8.97
N SER A 10 -4.34 29.52 10.16
CA SER A 10 -4.39 28.61 11.30
C SER A 10 -5.64 27.72 11.23
N VAL A 11 -5.46 26.44 10.94
CA VAL A 11 -6.53 25.43 10.94
C VAL A 11 -6.26 24.45 12.08
N LYS A 12 -7.27 24.19 12.93
CA LYS A 12 -7.18 23.19 14.01
C LYS A 12 -7.31 21.79 13.41
N ILE A 13 -7.08 20.73 14.18
CA ILE A 13 -7.38 19.36 13.74
C ILE A 13 -8.45 18.84 14.68
N LEU A 14 -9.67 18.65 14.17
CA LEU A 14 -10.71 17.83 14.79
C LEU A 14 -11.06 16.78 13.74
N TRP A 15 -11.06 15.52 14.14
CA TRP A 15 -11.54 14.43 13.31
C TRP A 15 -12.98 14.09 13.69
N HIS A 16 -13.78 13.70 12.70
CA HIS A 16 -15.18 13.37 12.88
C HIS A 16 -15.36 11.86 13.00
N GLY A 17 -15.44 11.43 14.26
CA GLY A 17 -15.88 10.12 14.71
C GLY A 17 -16.16 10.19 16.20
N GLY A 18 -17.13 11.02 16.60
CA GLY A 18 -17.49 11.29 18.00
C GLY A 18 -16.70 12.45 18.63
N ILE A 19 -17.29 13.11 19.62
CA ILE A 19 -16.86 14.39 20.21
C ILE A 19 -15.77 14.17 21.26
N GLY A 20 -14.57 14.69 21.01
CA GLY A 20 -13.42 14.61 21.93
C GLY A 20 -12.51 15.81 21.76
N THR A 21 -11.98 16.28 22.88
CA THR A 21 -11.41 17.61 23.07
C THR A 21 -10.00 17.81 22.48
N ARG A 22 -9.93 18.64 21.43
CA ARG A 22 -8.92 19.67 21.10
C ARG A 22 -7.47 19.50 21.58
N SER A 23 -6.70 18.63 20.94
CA SER A 23 -5.24 18.81 20.80
C SER A 23 -4.93 19.76 19.62
N ARG A 24 -4.26 20.90 19.91
CA ARG A 24 -3.90 21.94 18.92
C ARG A 24 -2.74 21.48 18.05
N LEU A 25 -3.02 21.10 16.81
CA LEU A 25 -2.01 21.09 15.74
C LEU A 25 -2.27 22.27 14.82
N LEU A 26 -1.27 23.15 14.71
CA LEU A 26 -1.29 24.28 13.79
C LEU A 26 -0.78 23.80 12.43
N LEU A 27 -1.68 23.80 11.45
CA LEU A 27 -1.34 23.55 10.06
C LEU A 27 -0.81 24.83 9.42
N LYS A 28 0.50 24.89 9.15
CA LYS A 28 1.08 25.93 8.30
C LYS A 28 1.13 25.43 6.86
N ILE A 29 0.24 25.95 6.01
CA ILE A 29 0.32 25.71 4.57
C ILE A 29 1.39 26.65 4.03
N LYS A 30 2.54 26.09 3.60
CA LYS A 30 3.58 26.86 2.94
C LYS A 30 3.16 27.05 1.47
N GLU A 31 2.81 28.26 1.11
CA GLU A 31 2.51 28.62 -0.28
C GLU A 31 3.82 28.79 -1.05
N GLU A 32 4.02 27.98 -2.10
CA GLU A 32 5.03 28.31 -3.11
C GLU A 32 4.41 29.34 -4.07
N CYS A 33 4.98 30.55 -4.08
CA CYS A 33 4.48 31.79 -4.69
C CYS A 33 4.33 31.79 -6.23
N LYS A 34 3.62 30.82 -6.83
CA LYS A 34 3.39 30.78 -8.30
C LYS A 34 1.95 30.45 -8.75
N TYR A 35 1.00 30.29 -7.84
CA TYR A 35 -0.37 29.94 -8.23
C TYR A 35 -1.31 31.14 -8.17
N GLU A 36 -1.99 31.44 -9.28
CA GLU A 36 -3.09 32.40 -9.32
C GLU A 36 -4.23 31.97 -8.38
N TYR A 37 -4.83 32.96 -7.73
CA TYR A 37 -5.92 32.75 -6.79
C TYR A 37 -7.19 32.31 -7.53
N VAL A 38 -7.72 31.14 -7.15
CA VAL A 38 -8.88 30.55 -7.83
C VAL A 38 -10.12 30.66 -6.94
N ARG A 39 -11.18 31.27 -7.49
CA ARG A 39 -12.51 31.36 -6.89
C ARG A 39 -13.51 30.61 -7.77
N TYR A 40 -14.03 29.50 -7.26
CA TYR A 40 -15.07 28.74 -7.95
C TYR A 40 -16.46 29.18 -7.52
N LYS A 41 -17.39 29.24 -8.48
CA LYS A 41 -18.82 29.43 -8.20
C LYS A 41 -19.39 28.19 -7.49
N PRO A 42 -20.38 28.33 -6.60
CA PRO A 42 -21.09 27.19 -6.03
C PRO A 42 -21.70 26.32 -7.13
N ILE A 43 -21.74 25.01 -6.89
CA ILE A 43 -22.45 24.07 -7.76
C ILE A 43 -23.96 24.32 -7.62
N GLN A 44 -24.69 24.25 -8.74
CA GLN A 44 -26.14 24.31 -8.73
C GLN A 44 -26.72 23.04 -8.09
N MET A 45 -27.69 23.22 -7.20
CA MET A 45 -28.32 22.12 -6.44
C MET A 45 -29.84 22.21 -6.58
N ASN A 46 -30.50 21.05 -6.59
CA ASN A 46 -31.96 20.99 -6.51
C ASN A 46 -32.45 21.44 -5.11
N MET A 47 -33.76 21.57 -4.92
CA MET A 47 -34.32 22.08 -3.66
C MET A 47 -34.13 21.13 -2.47
N GLU A 48 -34.08 19.83 -2.71
CA GLU A 48 -33.86 18.81 -1.68
C GLU A 48 -32.42 18.86 -1.17
N ASP A 49 -31.45 18.80 -2.09
CA ASP A 49 -30.02 18.92 -1.81
C ASP A 49 -29.69 20.24 -1.12
N LYS A 50 -30.37 21.34 -1.46
CA LYS A 50 -30.18 22.61 -0.74
C LYS A 50 -30.60 22.53 0.72
N LYS A 51 -31.68 21.80 1.05
CA LYS A 51 -32.15 21.62 2.43
C LYS A 51 -31.19 20.73 3.21
N ASP A 52 -30.77 19.62 2.62
CA ASP A 52 -29.81 18.70 3.22
C ASP A 52 -28.48 19.41 3.50
N MET A 53 -27.98 20.17 2.53
CA MET A 53 -26.76 20.96 2.71
C MET A 53 -26.91 22.01 3.81
N GLN A 54 -28.06 22.68 3.91
CA GLN A 54 -28.31 23.62 5.01
C GLN A 54 -28.26 22.96 6.39
N MET A 55 -28.82 21.75 6.51
CA MET A 55 -28.80 21.00 7.76
C MET A 55 -27.38 20.63 8.16
N ILE A 56 -26.59 20.10 7.21
CA ILE A 56 -25.18 19.75 7.42
C ILE A 56 -24.36 20.98 7.83
N ILE A 57 -24.52 22.11 7.13
CA ILE A 57 -23.80 23.35 7.46
C ILE A 57 -24.16 23.86 8.85
N LYS A 58 -25.45 23.86 9.22
CA LYS A 58 -25.89 24.26 10.56
C LYS A 58 -25.26 23.39 11.64
N GLU A 59 -25.25 22.08 11.44
CA GLU A 59 -24.61 21.13 12.35
C GLU A 59 -23.10 21.38 12.46
N HIS A 60 -22.40 21.56 11.33
CA HIS A 60 -20.97 21.81 11.32
C HIS A 60 -20.57 23.13 12.00
N ILE A 61 -21.40 24.17 11.87
CA ILE A 61 -21.22 25.44 12.59
C ILE A 61 -21.47 25.23 14.09
N HIS A 62 -22.55 24.52 14.45
CA HIS A 62 -22.88 24.21 15.85
C HIS A 62 -21.76 23.44 16.55
N LEU A 63 -21.15 22.48 15.84
CA LEU A 63 -20.00 21.70 16.29
C LEU A 63 -18.67 22.49 16.23
N GLY A 64 -18.67 23.71 15.68
CA GLY A 64 -17.51 24.58 15.56
C GLY A 64 -16.46 24.10 14.54
N LEU A 65 -16.84 23.19 13.63
CA LEU A 65 -15.97 22.63 12.60
C LEU A 65 -15.71 23.61 11.47
N ILE A 66 -16.69 24.45 11.18
CA ILE A 66 -16.62 25.51 10.18
C ILE A 66 -17.16 26.81 10.77
N GLU A 67 -16.77 27.92 10.17
CA GLU A 67 -17.34 29.24 10.46
C GLU A 67 -17.69 29.98 9.18
N PRO A 68 -18.71 30.87 9.20
CA PRO A 68 -18.95 31.79 8.10
C PRO A 68 -17.73 32.69 7.89
N GLY A 69 -17.26 32.81 6.65
CA GLY A 69 -16.07 33.60 6.37
C GLY A 69 -15.98 34.01 4.91
N ILE A 70 -15.54 35.24 4.66
CA ILE A 70 -15.29 35.73 3.32
C ILE A 70 -13.82 35.50 3.01
N SER A 71 -13.55 34.78 1.94
CA SER A 71 -12.20 34.48 1.49
C SER A 71 -12.07 34.79 0.01
N ALA A 72 -10.91 35.30 -0.39
CA ALA A 72 -10.55 35.47 -1.81
C ALA A 72 -10.50 34.13 -2.57
N TYR A 73 -10.47 33.01 -1.82
CA TYR A 73 -10.38 31.64 -2.31
C TYR A 73 -11.68 30.89 -2.02
N SER A 74 -12.15 30.07 -2.96
CA SER A 74 -13.26 29.16 -2.70
C SER A 74 -13.21 27.91 -3.58
N SER A 75 -13.40 26.75 -2.96
CA SER A 75 -13.80 25.51 -3.65
C SER A 75 -15.32 25.32 -3.58
N PRO A 76 -15.96 24.66 -4.55
CA PRO A 76 -17.39 24.36 -4.45
C PRO A 76 -17.64 23.24 -3.42
N GLY A 77 -18.60 23.44 -2.53
CA GLY A 77 -19.17 22.37 -1.70
C GLY A 77 -20.21 21.59 -2.50
N PHE A 78 -20.28 20.27 -2.29
CA PHE A 78 -21.27 19.39 -2.92
C PHE A 78 -21.71 18.29 -1.96
N LEU A 79 -22.93 17.78 -2.15
CA LEU A 79 -23.43 16.63 -1.40
C LEU A 79 -23.02 15.34 -2.10
N VAL A 80 -22.76 14.32 -1.29
CA VAL A 80 -22.52 12.96 -1.76
C VAL A 80 -23.57 12.07 -1.10
N ARG A 81 -24.51 11.56 -1.89
CA ARG A 81 -25.43 10.49 -1.47
C ARG A 81 -24.72 9.16 -1.72
N ASN A 82 -24.63 8.31 -0.71
CA ASN A 82 -23.77 7.12 -0.74
C ASN A 82 -24.33 6.02 -1.66
N HIS A 83 -24.19 6.18 -2.98
CA HIS A 83 -24.20 5.13 -4.00
C HIS A 83 -23.51 5.66 -5.27
N GLY A 84 -22.18 5.60 -5.32
CA GLY A 84 -21.38 5.87 -6.53
C GLY A 84 -20.92 7.33 -6.68
N GLU A 85 -19.60 7.52 -6.67
CA GLU A 85 -18.91 8.81 -6.80
C GLU A 85 -19.22 9.51 -8.13
N ILE A 86 -20.08 10.54 -8.13
CA ILE A 86 -20.32 11.35 -9.33
C ILE A 86 -19.65 12.72 -9.13
N LYS A 87 -18.37 12.75 -9.53
CA LYS A 87 -17.43 13.89 -9.66
C LYS A 87 -16.95 14.56 -8.35
N ARG A 88 -15.77 14.13 -7.90
CA ARG A 88 -14.92 14.90 -6.97
C ARG A 88 -14.38 16.16 -7.67
N GLY A 89 -14.69 17.35 -7.15
CA GLY A 89 -13.99 18.59 -7.52
C GLY A 89 -12.51 18.55 -7.07
N LYS A 90 -11.64 19.33 -7.71
CA LYS A 90 -10.23 19.44 -7.28
C LYS A 90 -10.18 20.08 -5.88
N PRO A 91 -9.64 19.42 -4.86
CA PRO A 91 -9.56 19.99 -3.52
C PRO A 91 -8.52 21.12 -3.50
N ARG A 92 -8.95 22.35 -3.29
CA ARG A 92 -8.07 23.51 -3.14
C ARG A 92 -8.58 24.44 -2.04
N PHE A 93 -7.74 24.67 -1.05
CA PHE A 93 -7.97 25.59 0.07
C PHE A 93 -9.05 25.15 1.06
N THR A 94 -8.98 25.70 2.28
CA THR A 94 -9.87 25.39 3.42
C THR A 94 -11.16 26.22 3.41
N ALA A 95 -11.33 27.10 2.44
CA ALA A 95 -12.56 27.87 2.24
C ALA A 95 -13.39 27.25 1.10
N PHE A 96 -14.68 27.08 1.34
CA PHE A 96 -15.61 26.53 0.35
C PHE A 96 -16.90 27.34 0.25
N SER A 97 -17.53 27.30 -0.92
CA SER A 97 -18.77 28.00 -1.21
C SER A 97 -19.89 27.03 -1.53
N THR A 98 -21.03 27.30 -0.91
CA THR A 98 -22.31 26.64 -1.14
C THR A 98 -23.29 27.68 -1.69
N PRO A 99 -24.44 27.29 -2.27
CA PRO A 99 -25.47 28.25 -2.66
C PRO A 99 -25.92 29.20 -1.53
N GLN A 100 -25.69 28.82 -0.26
CA GLN A 100 -26.12 29.54 0.93
C GLN A 100 -25.05 30.48 1.51
N GLY A 101 -23.79 30.40 1.05
CA GLY A 101 -22.71 31.23 1.58
C GLY A 101 -21.32 30.59 1.47
N GLN A 102 -20.33 31.33 1.99
CA GLN A 102 -18.93 30.90 2.05
C GLN A 102 -18.54 30.58 3.49
N TYR A 103 -17.84 29.46 3.66
CA TYR A 103 -17.45 28.91 4.95
C TYR A 103 -15.97 28.54 4.94
N ILE A 104 -15.34 28.59 6.11
CA ILE A 104 -13.94 28.25 6.32
C ILE A 104 -13.85 27.11 7.33
N TRP A 105 -13.01 26.12 7.04
CA TRP A 105 -12.75 25.02 7.96
C TRP A 105 -11.89 25.47 9.14
N ASN A 106 -12.41 25.23 10.34
CA ASN A 106 -11.66 25.36 11.59
C ASN A 106 -10.84 24.13 11.91
N VAL A 107 -11.04 23.05 11.15
CA VAL A 107 -10.52 21.69 11.39
C VAL A 107 -9.83 21.18 10.13
N LEU A 108 -8.92 20.21 10.20
CA LEU A 108 -8.30 19.62 9.01
C LEU A 108 -9.39 18.95 8.17
N PRO A 109 -9.78 19.50 7.01
CA PRO A 109 -10.87 18.94 6.25
C PRO A 109 -10.42 17.71 5.47
N MET A 110 -11.36 16.80 5.26
CA MET A 110 -11.18 15.70 4.32
C MET A 110 -10.97 16.24 2.90
N GLY A 111 -10.17 15.52 2.11
CA GLY A 111 -9.92 15.84 0.70
C GLY A 111 -8.69 16.71 0.44
N LEU A 112 -8.06 17.33 1.45
CA LEU A 112 -6.75 17.95 1.24
C LEU A 112 -5.69 16.89 0.94
N ALA A 113 -4.87 17.12 -0.08
CA ALA A 113 -3.86 16.16 -0.53
C ALA A 113 -2.86 15.75 0.56
N ASN A 114 -2.57 16.65 1.49
CA ASN A 114 -1.61 16.43 2.59
C ASN A 114 -2.28 16.02 3.92
N ALA A 115 -3.62 15.97 3.98
CA ALA A 115 -4.32 15.65 5.22
C ALA A 115 -3.93 14.28 5.79
N PRO A 116 -3.84 13.19 4.99
CA PRO A 116 -3.45 11.88 5.51
C PRO A 116 -2.05 11.87 6.13
N GLN A 117 -1.07 12.54 5.52
CA GLN A 117 0.31 12.58 6.00
C GLN A 117 0.43 13.40 7.29
N ILE A 118 -0.32 14.49 7.41
CA ILE A 118 -0.36 15.29 8.64
C ILE A 118 -0.99 14.46 9.77
N PHE A 119 -2.07 13.73 9.47
CA PHE A 119 -2.73 12.89 10.44
C PHE A 119 -1.84 11.72 10.87
N GLN A 120 -1.24 11.00 9.93
CA GLN A 120 -0.27 9.94 10.22
C GLN A 120 0.83 10.45 11.15
N ARG A 121 1.46 11.60 10.84
CA ARG A 121 2.51 12.16 11.70
C ARG A 121 2.02 12.48 13.12
N LYS A 122 0.77 12.93 13.27
CA LYS A 122 0.18 13.15 14.60
C LYS A 122 0.06 11.82 15.34
N MET A 123 -0.47 10.80 14.68
CA MET A 123 -0.70 9.49 15.28
C MET A 123 0.63 8.78 15.60
N ASP A 124 1.62 8.85 14.71
CA ASP A 124 2.98 8.37 14.95
C ASP A 124 3.58 9.04 16.19
N ASN A 125 3.49 10.36 16.32
CA ASN A 125 4.03 11.07 17.47
C ASN A 125 3.31 10.72 18.79
N LEU A 126 2.01 10.40 18.71
CA LEU A 126 1.22 10.00 19.87
C LEU A 126 1.57 8.58 20.32
N PHE A 127 1.70 7.65 19.37
CA PHE A 127 1.86 6.23 19.66
C PHE A 127 3.28 5.71 19.46
N LYS A 128 4.27 6.59 19.23
CA LYS A 128 5.68 6.22 18.97
C LYS A 128 6.29 5.32 20.04
N ASP A 129 5.84 5.41 21.28
CA ASP A 129 6.40 4.66 22.41
C ASP A 129 5.72 3.28 22.57
N TYR A 130 4.72 2.96 21.73
CA TYR A 130 3.91 1.74 21.81
C TYR A 130 4.00 0.86 20.55
N PHE A 131 5.01 1.08 19.71
CA PHE A 131 5.18 0.37 18.42
C PHE A 131 5.32 -1.15 18.56
N GLU A 132 5.69 -1.65 19.76
CA GLU A 132 5.86 -3.08 20.03
C GLU A 132 4.55 -3.87 19.96
N PHE A 133 3.42 -3.26 20.31
CA PHE A 133 2.11 -3.92 20.36
C PHE A 133 1.03 -3.19 19.56
N MET A 134 1.34 -2.01 19.02
CA MET A 134 0.41 -1.16 18.30
C MET A 134 0.95 -0.79 16.92
N PHE A 135 0.12 -0.99 15.90
CA PHE A 135 0.37 -0.55 14.54
C PHE A 135 -0.69 0.47 14.11
N VAL A 136 -0.23 1.59 13.55
CA VAL A 136 -1.08 2.73 13.24
C VAL A 136 -0.92 3.09 11.77
N TYR A 137 -2.03 3.13 11.05
CA TYR A 137 -2.06 3.57 9.65
C TYR A 137 -3.23 4.53 9.44
N ILE A 138 -2.90 5.81 9.31
CA ILE A 138 -3.85 6.92 9.21
C ILE A 138 -4.84 6.82 10.38
N ASP A 139 -6.09 6.45 10.12
CA ASP A 139 -7.19 6.31 11.08
C ASP A 139 -7.39 4.88 11.60
N ASP A 140 -6.74 3.89 10.98
CA ASP A 140 -6.82 2.49 11.40
C ASP A 140 -5.73 2.15 12.42
N ILE A 141 -6.12 1.56 13.55
CA ILE A 141 -5.23 1.17 14.64
C ILE A 141 -5.41 -0.32 14.91
N LEU A 142 -4.32 -1.06 14.92
CA LEU A 142 -4.25 -2.47 15.27
C LEU A 142 -3.47 -2.63 16.57
N ILE A 143 -4.07 -3.31 17.56
CA ILE A 143 -3.43 -3.66 18.82
C ILE A 143 -3.34 -5.18 18.89
N ALA A 144 -2.11 -5.70 18.94
CA ALA A 144 -1.83 -7.13 19.01
C ALA A 144 -1.16 -7.46 20.35
N SER A 145 -1.41 -8.63 20.92
CA SER A 145 -0.89 -9.01 22.25
C SER A 145 -0.77 -10.52 22.35
N LYS A 146 0.15 -11.03 23.18
CA LYS A 146 0.42 -12.48 23.25
C LYS A 146 -0.67 -13.25 24.01
N ASN A 147 -1.36 -12.58 24.92
CA ASN A 147 -2.41 -13.17 25.74
C ASN A 147 -3.40 -12.09 26.22
N MET A 148 -4.55 -12.53 26.73
CA MET A 148 -5.62 -11.62 27.18
C MET A 148 -5.19 -10.69 28.31
N LYS A 149 -4.33 -11.15 29.23
CA LYS A 149 -3.85 -10.33 30.36
C LYS A 149 -3.00 -9.16 29.88
N GLU A 150 -2.11 -9.40 28.92
CA GLU A 150 -1.37 -8.34 28.23
C GLU A 150 -2.30 -7.45 27.39
N HIS A 151 -3.27 -8.05 26.69
CA HIS A 151 -4.19 -7.32 25.84
C HIS A 151 -5.01 -6.28 26.63
N ILE A 152 -5.51 -6.64 27.81
CA ILE A 152 -6.21 -5.70 28.70
C ILE A 152 -5.29 -4.51 29.05
N LYS A 153 -4.04 -4.76 29.43
CA LYS A 153 -3.07 -3.68 29.75
C LYS A 153 -2.79 -2.80 28.53
N HIS A 154 -2.61 -3.39 27.36
CA HIS A 154 -2.38 -2.62 26.12
C HIS A 154 -3.59 -1.76 25.75
N LEU A 155 -4.81 -2.25 25.96
CA LEU A 155 -6.03 -1.49 25.77
C LEU A 155 -6.17 -0.35 26.79
N GLU A 156 -5.79 -0.57 28.06
CA GLU A 156 -5.74 0.49 29.08
C GLU A 156 -4.76 1.61 28.67
N ILE A 157 -3.53 1.26 28.29
CA ILE A 157 -2.52 2.21 27.80
C ILE A 157 -3.04 3.00 26.59
N PHE A 158 -3.64 2.29 25.62
CA PHE A 158 -4.22 2.92 24.42
C PHE A 158 -5.37 3.86 24.78
N SER A 159 -6.29 3.42 25.62
CA SER A 159 -7.43 4.21 26.08
C SER A 159 -6.96 5.48 26.79
N ASP A 160 -6.00 5.38 27.71
CA ASP A 160 -5.46 6.52 28.43
C ASP A 160 -4.80 7.53 27.48
N ALA A 161 -4.03 7.05 26.50
CA ALA A 161 -3.42 7.89 25.47
C ALA A 161 -4.50 8.61 24.62
N CYS A 162 -5.55 7.90 24.23
CA CYS A 162 -6.67 8.48 23.49
C CYS A 162 -7.41 9.55 24.31
N HIS A 163 -7.74 9.27 25.58
CA HIS A 163 -8.40 10.22 26.46
C HIS A 163 -7.55 11.48 26.69
N LYS A 164 -6.24 11.30 26.90
CA LYS A 164 -5.30 12.41 27.11
C LYS A 164 -5.23 13.36 25.91
N GLU A 165 -5.22 12.81 24.69
CA GLU A 165 -5.13 13.62 23.46
C GLU A 165 -6.49 14.03 22.86
N GLY A 166 -7.59 13.59 23.48
CA GLY A 166 -8.94 13.82 23.03
C GLY A 166 -9.27 13.13 21.70
N LEU A 167 -8.65 11.97 21.44
CA LEU A 167 -9.04 11.10 20.33
C LEU A 167 -10.35 10.41 20.66
N VAL A 168 -11.23 10.34 19.66
CA VAL A 168 -12.50 9.63 19.80
C VAL A 168 -12.52 8.44 18.89
N LEU A 169 -12.98 7.34 19.48
CA LEU A 169 -13.05 6.05 18.85
C LEU A 169 -14.51 5.79 18.47
N SER A 170 -14.70 5.27 17.26
CA SER A 170 -16.03 4.85 16.81
C SER A 170 -16.33 3.45 17.36
N GLU A 171 -17.15 3.38 18.41
CA GLU A 171 -17.61 2.10 18.98
C GLU A 171 -18.15 1.14 17.90
N LYS A 172 -18.98 1.65 16.97
CA LYS A 172 -19.56 0.86 15.86
C LYS A 172 -18.54 0.22 14.90
N LYS A 173 -17.31 0.74 14.89
CA LYS A 173 -16.22 0.28 14.01
C LYS A 173 -15.14 -0.46 14.79
N ALA A 174 -15.24 -0.49 16.12
CA ALA A 174 -14.25 -1.13 16.96
C ALA A 174 -14.51 -2.63 17.01
N THR A 175 -13.45 -3.40 16.77
CA THR A 175 -13.43 -4.86 16.97
C THR A 175 -12.39 -5.13 18.05
N ILE A 176 -12.81 -5.67 19.19
CA ILE A 176 -11.97 -5.78 20.40
C ILE A 176 -11.86 -7.24 20.82
N ALA A 177 -10.66 -7.66 21.23
CA ALA A 177 -10.39 -8.96 21.85
C ALA A 177 -10.86 -10.18 21.01
N VAL A 178 -10.52 -10.18 19.71
CA VAL A 178 -10.81 -11.27 18.77
C VAL A 178 -9.52 -11.98 18.34
N ASN A 179 -9.62 -13.27 17.99
CA ASN A 179 -8.49 -14.04 17.47
C ASN A 179 -8.22 -13.81 15.98
N LYS A 180 -9.19 -13.22 15.27
CA LYS A 180 -9.13 -12.95 13.83
C LYS A 180 -9.66 -11.55 13.55
N ILE A 181 -8.85 -10.73 12.88
CA ILE A 181 -9.15 -9.30 12.67
C ILE A 181 -8.88 -8.85 11.24
N GLU A 182 -9.75 -7.98 10.74
CA GLU A 182 -9.59 -7.30 9.46
C GLU A 182 -8.78 -6.01 9.64
N PHE A 183 -7.71 -5.86 8.87
CA PHE A 183 -6.87 -4.67 8.91
C PHE A 183 -6.24 -4.38 7.55
N LEU A 184 -6.46 -3.16 7.01
CA LEU A 184 -5.90 -2.69 5.74
C LEU A 184 -6.07 -3.66 4.56
N GLY A 185 -7.24 -4.27 4.41
CA GLY A 185 -7.52 -5.20 3.30
C GLY A 185 -6.94 -6.61 3.49
N ILE A 186 -6.32 -6.87 4.64
CA ILE A 186 -5.80 -8.17 5.04
C ILE A 186 -6.60 -8.68 6.23
N LEU A 187 -6.74 -10.00 6.31
CA LEU A 187 -7.35 -10.72 7.41
C LEU A 187 -6.23 -11.42 8.17
N ILE A 188 -6.09 -11.13 9.46
CA ILE A 188 -4.96 -11.52 10.30
C ILE A 188 -5.46 -12.39 11.44
N ASP A 189 -4.79 -13.51 11.68
CA ASP A 189 -5.00 -14.35 12.85
C ASP A 189 -3.69 -15.02 13.29
N GLU A 190 -3.77 -15.90 14.30
CA GLU A 190 -2.63 -16.61 14.88
C GLU A 190 -1.87 -17.49 13.88
N THR A 191 -2.51 -17.96 12.80
CA THR A 191 -1.85 -18.84 11.84
C THR A 191 -1.29 -18.09 10.63
N GLY A 192 -1.68 -16.83 10.40
CA GLY A 192 -1.09 -16.01 9.36
C GLY A 192 -1.97 -14.88 8.84
N ILE A 193 -1.78 -14.56 7.56
CA ILE A 193 -2.52 -13.53 6.85
C ILE A 193 -3.21 -14.08 5.61
N GLU A 194 -4.40 -13.55 5.32
CA GLU A 194 -5.22 -13.85 4.16
C GLU A 194 -5.68 -12.54 3.51
N LEU A 195 -6.00 -12.57 2.22
CA LEU A 195 -6.62 -11.43 1.57
C LEU A 195 -8.11 -11.36 1.97
N GLN A 196 -8.64 -10.18 2.25
CA GLN A 196 -10.07 -10.04 2.56
C GLN A 196 -10.95 -10.39 1.35
N GLU A 197 -12.06 -11.10 1.60
CA GLU A 197 -12.97 -11.60 0.55
C GLU A 197 -13.50 -10.47 -0.33
N HIS A 198 -13.78 -9.29 0.23
CA HIS A 198 -14.29 -8.15 -0.53
C HIS A 198 -13.31 -7.68 -1.64
N ILE A 199 -12.01 -7.94 -1.51
CA ILE A 199 -10.98 -7.64 -2.52
C ILE A 199 -10.96 -8.74 -3.58
N VAL A 200 -11.09 -10.01 -3.17
CA VAL A 200 -11.23 -11.15 -4.07
C VAL A 200 -12.49 -10.99 -4.92
N GLU A 201 -13.62 -10.61 -4.32
CA GLU A 201 -14.88 -10.31 -4.99
C GLU A 201 -14.72 -9.19 -6.02
N LYS A 202 -14.00 -8.11 -5.69
CA LYS A 202 -13.70 -7.05 -6.66
C LYS A 202 -13.00 -7.62 -7.90
N ILE A 203 -12.00 -8.49 -7.72
CA ILE A 203 -11.29 -9.15 -8.83
C ILE A 203 -12.24 -10.08 -9.61
N ARG A 204 -13.03 -10.88 -8.89
CA ARG A 204 -14.02 -11.82 -9.45
C ARG A 204 -15.04 -11.12 -10.35
N ASN A 205 -15.51 -9.94 -9.92
CA ASN A 205 -16.55 -9.15 -10.55
C ASN A 205 -16.09 -8.29 -11.74
N PHE A 206 -14.79 -8.18 -12.00
CA PHE A 206 -14.34 -7.56 -13.26
C PHE A 206 -14.89 -8.34 -14.47
N PRO A 207 -15.14 -7.72 -15.63
CA PRO A 207 -15.43 -8.48 -16.83
C PRO A 207 -14.19 -9.26 -17.29
N ASP A 208 -14.40 -10.40 -17.97
CA ASP A 208 -13.32 -11.20 -18.56
C ASP A 208 -12.62 -10.46 -19.72
N ILE A 209 -13.39 -9.64 -20.45
CA ILE A 209 -12.90 -8.80 -21.55
C ILE A 209 -12.86 -7.35 -21.06
N LEU A 210 -11.66 -6.77 -21.03
CA LEU A 210 -11.46 -5.38 -20.61
C LEU A 210 -11.50 -4.47 -21.84
N LYS A 211 -12.30 -3.41 -21.77
CA LYS A 211 -12.65 -2.57 -22.93
C LYS A 211 -11.57 -1.59 -23.34
N ASP A 212 -10.73 -1.19 -22.39
CA ASP A 212 -9.70 -0.18 -22.60
C ASP A 212 -8.55 -0.31 -21.59
N LYS A 213 -7.50 0.49 -21.82
CA LYS A 213 -6.32 0.58 -20.96
C LYS A 213 -6.67 0.96 -19.51
N LYS A 214 -7.69 1.79 -19.31
CA LYS A 214 -8.09 2.25 -17.98
C LYS A 214 -8.73 1.10 -17.17
N GLN A 215 -9.56 0.28 -17.81
CA GLN A 215 -10.10 -0.94 -17.21
C GLN A 215 -9.00 -1.95 -16.89
N LEU A 216 -8.03 -2.14 -17.80
CA LEU A 216 -6.87 -2.99 -17.53
C LEU A 216 -6.02 -2.47 -16.36
N GLN A 217 -5.74 -1.18 -16.30
CA GLN A 217 -5.02 -0.56 -15.18
C GLN A 217 -5.79 -0.70 -13.86
N SER A 218 -7.12 -0.56 -13.89
CA SER A 218 -7.97 -0.77 -12.72
C SER A 218 -7.92 -2.22 -12.24
N PHE A 219 -8.11 -3.19 -13.14
CA PHE A 219 -8.02 -4.62 -12.85
C PHE A 219 -6.65 -5.00 -12.27
N LEU A 220 -5.58 -4.63 -12.96
CA LEU A 220 -4.22 -4.89 -12.50
C LEU A 220 -3.90 -4.16 -11.20
N GLY A 221 -4.49 -2.99 -10.96
CA GLY A 221 -4.36 -2.26 -9.69
C GLY A 221 -4.84 -3.10 -8.50
N VAL A 222 -6.01 -3.74 -8.62
CA VAL A 222 -6.56 -4.63 -7.58
C VAL A 222 -5.74 -5.92 -7.47
N VAL A 223 -5.36 -6.54 -8.60
CA VAL A 223 -4.50 -7.74 -8.59
C VAL A 223 -3.13 -7.46 -7.96
N ASN A 224 -2.57 -6.27 -8.16
CA ASN A 224 -1.30 -5.88 -7.55
C ASN A 224 -1.38 -5.80 -6.03
N PHE A 225 -2.54 -5.43 -5.48
CA PHE A 225 -2.79 -5.44 -4.03
C PHE A 225 -2.70 -6.87 -3.47
N ALA A 226 -3.24 -7.85 -4.19
CA ALA A 226 -3.12 -9.28 -3.88
C ALA A 226 -1.73 -9.88 -4.19
N GLY A 227 -0.81 -9.09 -4.76
CA GLY A 227 0.41 -9.63 -5.38
C GLY A 227 1.37 -10.35 -4.44
N ILE A 228 1.32 -10.08 -3.13
CA ILE A 228 2.15 -10.80 -2.14
C ILE A 228 1.69 -12.25 -1.91
N PHE A 229 0.44 -12.57 -2.27
CA PHE A 229 -0.19 -13.89 -2.15
C PHE A 229 -0.09 -14.70 -3.45
N ILE A 230 0.12 -14.02 -4.58
CA ILE A 230 0.13 -14.64 -5.90
C ILE A 230 1.54 -15.13 -6.25
N LYS A 231 1.67 -16.45 -6.32
CA LYS A 231 2.85 -17.13 -6.88
C LYS A 231 3.02 -16.73 -8.35
N ASP A 232 4.23 -16.27 -8.69
CA ASP A 232 4.63 -15.91 -10.06
C ASP A 232 3.66 -15.00 -10.82
N LEU A 233 3.23 -13.90 -10.17
CA LEU A 233 2.35 -12.92 -10.80
C LEU A 233 2.92 -12.32 -12.11
N ALA A 234 4.24 -12.34 -12.28
CA ALA A 234 4.91 -11.83 -13.47
C ALA A 234 4.54 -12.60 -14.73
N LYS A 235 4.32 -13.92 -14.64
CA LYS A 235 3.86 -14.78 -15.74
C LYS A 235 2.62 -14.21 -16.44
N TYR A 236 1.58 -13.91 -15.67
CA TYR A 236 0.32 -13.38 -16.20
C TYR A 236 0.45 -11.96 -16.73
N ARG A 237 1.29 -11.13 -16.10
CA ARG A 237 1.49 -9.73 -16.50
C ARG A 237 2.21 -9.56 -17.83
N LYS A 238 2.95 -10.57 -18.30
CA LYS A 238 3.72 -10.52 -19.54
C LYS A 238 2.84 -10.11 -20.72
N ASP A 239 1.69 -10.77 -20.86
CA ASP A 239 0.81 -10.61 -22.01
C ASP A 239 0.07 -9.26 -21.98
N PHE A 240 -0.13 -8.66 -20.80
CA PHE A 240 -0.71 -7.33 -20.67
C PHE A 240 0.28 -6.18 -20.89
N ARG A 241 1.59 -6.44 -20.86
CA ARG A 241 2.60 -5.38 -20.94
C ARG A 241 2.55 -4.56 -22.23
N PRO A 242 2.36 -5.15 -23.43
CA PRO A 242 2.20 -4.38 -24.66
C PRO A 242 1.03 -3.40 -24.58
N LEU A 243 -0.14 -3.86 -24.09
CA LEU A 243 -1.35 -3.04 -23.93
C LEU A 243 -1.15 -1.84 -22.99
N LEU A 244 -0.28 -1.97 -21.99
CA LEU A 244 0.04 -0.89 -21.06
C LEU A 244 0.99 0.17 -21.66
N LYS A 245 1.79 -0.20 -22.65
CA LYS A 245 2.72 0.71 -23.35
C LYS A 245 2.04 1.49 -24.47
N GLU A 246 0.89 1.01 -24.96
CA GLU A 246 0.11 1.70 -25.98
C GLU A 246 -0.26 3.13 -25.55
N THR A 247 -0.04 4.09 -26.45
CA THR A 247 -0.49 5.48 -26.29
C THR A 247 -1.99 5.57 -26.58
N GLU A 248 -2.66 6.63 -26.15
CA GLU A 248 -4.10 6.84 -26.38
C GLU A 248 -4.50 6.81 -27.87
N SER A 249 -3.54 7.03 -28.77
CA SER A 249 -3.71 6.98 -30.22
C SER A 249 -3.63 5.57 -30.83
N ALA A 250 -3.16 4.56 -30.10
CA ALA A 250 -3.08 3.20 -30.59
C ALA A 250 -4.44 2.50 -30.43
N LYS A 251 -4.85 1.72 -31.45
CA LYS A 251 -6.07 0.90 -31.37
C LYS A 251 -5.89 -0.16 -30.28
N TRP A 252 -6.86 -0.25 -29.36
CA TRP A 252 -6.91 -1.29 -28.33
C TRP A 252 -6.96 -2.69 -28.96
N LYS A 253 -5.85 -3.44 -28.87
CA LYS A 253 -5.73 -4.79 -29.45
C LYS A 253 -5.96 -5.86 -28.39
N TRP A 254 -7.22 -6.09 -28.04
CA TRP A 254 -7.58 -7.20 -27.15
C TRP A 254 -7.67 -8.51 -27.95
N GLU A 255 -7.05 -9.57 -27.45
CA GLU A 255 -6.95 -10.88 -28.07
C GLU A 255 -7.39 -11.96 -27.05
N GLU A 256 -7.66 -13.18 -27.51
CA GLU A 256 -8.15 -14.25 -26.64
C GLU A 256 -7.17 -14.61 -25.52
N ILE A 257 -5.86 -14.47 -25.77
CA ILE A 257 -4.84 -14.68 -24.74
C ILE A 257 -5.03 -13.74 -23.54
N HIS A 258 -5.45 -12.49 -23.76
CA HIS A 258 -5.69 -11.52 -22.69
C HIS A 258 -6.91 -11.93 -21.85
N THR A 259 -7.99 -12.36 -22.49
CA THR A 259 -9.18 -12.90 -21.83
C THR A 259 -8.82 -14.11 -20.96
N GLN A 260 -8.03 -15.03 -21.52
CA GLN A 260 -7.56 -16.21 -20.81
C GLN A 260 -6.73 -15.84 -19.57
N ARG A 261 -5.81 -14.87 -19.67
CA ARG A 261 -5.03 -14.39 -18.52
C ARG A 261 -5.88 -13.72 -17.44
N VAL A 262 -6.95 -12.99 -17.81
CA VAL A 262 -7.89 -12.45 -16.83
C VAL A 262 -8.59 -13.58 -16.07
N ARG A 263 -9.09 -14.60 -16.78
CA ARG A 263 -9.74 -15.76 -16.16
C ARG A 263 -8.81 -16.53 -15.23
N GLU A 264 -7.58 -16.79 -15.67
CA GLU A 264 -6.57 -17.46 -14.85
C GLU A 264 -6.25 -16.65 -13.58
N LEU A 265 -6.05 -15.33 -13.71
CA LEU A 265 -5.79 -14.48 -12.55
C LEU A 265 -6.96 -14.47 -11.56
N LYS A 266 -8.20 -14.47 -12.04
CA LYS A 266 -9.39 -14.60 -11.19
C LYS A 266 -9.40 -15.94 -10.45
N GLN A 267 -9.12 -17.04 -11.15
CA GLN A 267 -9.06 -18.37 -10.54
C GLN A 267 -7.96 -18.46 -9.47
N VAL A 268 -6.78 -17.91 -9.74
CA VAL A 268 -5.68 -17.84 -8.76
C VAL A 268 -6.08 -16.98 -7.56
N CYS A 269 -6.71 -15.83 -7.78
CA CYS A 269 -7.15 -14.95 -6.69
C CYS A 269 -8.28 -15.55 -5.84
N ASN A 270 -9.09 -16.47 -6.39
CA ASN A 270 -10.10 -17.20 -5.62
C ASN A 270 -9.50 -18.29 -4.72
N ASN A 271 -8.28 -18.75 -5.01
CA ASN A 271 -7.62 -19.84 -4.29
C ASN A 271 -6.25 -19.39 -3.75
N LEU A 272 -6.20 -18.18 -3.19
CA LEU A 272 -4.96 -17.66 -2.62
C LEU A 272 -4.59 -18.46 -1.37
N PRO A 273 -3.31 -18.82 -1.21
CA PRO A 273 -2.86 -19.46 0.01
C PRO A 273 -2.88 -18.44 1.16
N LYS A 274 -3.18 -18.95 2.35
CA LYS A 274 -2.83 -18.25 3.58
C LYS A 274 -1.30 -18.14 3.68
N LEU A 275 -0.80 -16.97 4.03
CA LEU A 275 0.62 -16.74 4.21
C LEU A 275 0.98 -16.69 5.68
N ALA A 276 2.07 -17.35 6.04
CA ALA A 276 2.61 -17.31 7.39
C ALA A 276 3.12 -15.91 7.77
N ILE A 277 3.10 -15.63 9.08
CA ILE A 277 3.81 -14.51 9.71
C ILE A 277 5.05 -15.09 10.41
N PRO A 278 6.28 -14.78 9.96
CA PRO A 278 7.48 -15.20 10.65
C PRO A 278 7.50 -14.76 12.12
N GLN A 279 7.84 -15.70 12.99
CA GLN A 279 8.15 -15.46 14.40
C GLN A 279 9.66 -15.27 14.61
N ASP A 280 10.05 -14.80 15.79
CA ASP A 280 11.45 -14.52 16.11
C ASP A 280 12.31 -15.80 16.14
N GLU A 281 11.72 -16.95 16.44
CA GLU A 281 12.39 -18.25 16.49
C GLU A 281 12.45 -18.96 15.13
N ASP A 282 11.65 -18.53 14.15
CA ASP A 282 11.52 -19.22 12.86
C ASP A 282 12.79 -19.10 12.00
N GLU A 283 13.28 -20.21 11.44
CA GLU A 283 14.33 -20.11 10.42
C GLU A 283 13.76 -19.51 9.13
N LEU A 284 14.37 -18.44 8.62
CA LEU A 284 13.96 -17.83 7.35
C LEU A 284 14.72 -18.41 6.18
N VAL A 285 13.99 -18.64 5.08
CA VAL A 285 14.54 -19.19 3.84
C VAL A 285 14.06 -18.38 2.65
N VAL A 286 14.98 -17.92 1.83
CA VAL A 286 14.69 -17.20 0.59
C VAL A 286 15.02 -18.09 -0.59
N TYR A 287 14.03 -18.31 -1.44
CA TYR A 287 14.22 -18.92 -2.75
C TYR A 287 14.09 -17.86 -3.83
N THR A 288 14.97 -17.91 -4.81
CA THR A 288 14.92 -17.04 -5.98
C THR A 288 15.13 -17.84 -7.23
N ASP A 289 14.47 -17.42 -8.31
CA ASP A 289 14.65 -18.00 -9.63
C ASP A 289 14.44 -16.92 -10.69
N ALA A 290 15.06 -17.11 -11.85
CA ALA A 290 14.95 -16.23 -12.99
C ALA A 290 15.06 -16.99 -14.29
N ASN A 291 14.27 -16.58 -15.28
CA ASN A 291 14.36 -17.08 -16.64
C ASN A 291 14.67 -15.93 -17.61
N ASP A 292 14.49 -16.15 -18.91
CA ASP A 292 14.87 -15.17 -19.92
C ASP A 292 14.16 -13.82 -19.81
N TYR A 293 12.95 -13.78 -19.26
CA TYR A 293 12.10 -12.58 -19.31
C TYR A 293 11.46 -12.20 -17.96
N ARG A 294 11.52 -13.06 -16.94
CA ARG A 294 11.00 -12.78 -15.60
C ARG A 294 11.90 -13.30 -14.49
N TRP A 295 11.70 -12.75 -13.30
CA TRP A 295 12.30 -13.20 -12.06
C TRP A 295 11.22 -13.35 -10.99
N ALA A 296 11.46 -14.23 -10.04
CA ALA A 296 10.58 -14.45 -8.91
C ALA A 296 11.37 -14.80 -7.65
N ALA A 297 10.75 -14.57 -6.49
CA ALA A 297 11.26 -14.98 -5.21
C ALA A 297 10.12 -15.30 -4.26
N VAL A 298 10.38 -16.22 -3.32
CA VAL A 298 9.49 -16.50 -2.19
C VAL A 298 10.30 -16.47 -0.89
N LEU A 299 9.74 -15.78 0.10
CA LEU A 299 10.18 -15.84 1.49
C LEU A 299 9.37 -16.95 2.17
N MET A 300 10.08 -17.90 2.76
CA MET A 300 9.51 -19.01 3.51
C MET A 300 9.96 -18.90 4.97
N ARG A 301 9.12 -19.35 5.90
CA ARG A 301 9.54 -19.73 7.24
C ARG A 301 9.68 -21.24 7.31
N LYS A 302 10.66 -21.73 8.04
CA LYS A 302 10.87 -23.15 8.29
C LYS A 302 10.48 -23.45 9.73
N THR A 303 9.50 -24.33 9.87
CA THR A 303 8.95 -24.81 11.14
C THR A 303 9.35 -26.27 11.35
N THR A 304 8.99 -26.85 12.49
CA THR A 304 9.17 -28.30 12.74
C THR A 304 8.39 -29.17 11.76
N THR A 305 7.30 -28.66 11.19
CA THR A 305 6.38 -29.40 10.30
C THR A 305 6.69 -29.20 8.81
N GLY A 306 7.56 -28.26 8.46
CA GLY A 306 7.95 -27.99 7.07
C GLY A 306 8.20 -26.52 6.78
N GLU A 307 8.28 -26.17 5.49
CA GLU A 307 8.43 -24.78 5.04
C GLU A 307 7.07 -24.19 4.63
N GLU A 308 6.75 -23.00 5.12
CA GLU A 308 5.50 -22.30 4.86
C GLU A 308 5.73 -20.94 4.17
N PRO A 309 4.95 -20.59 3.14
CA PRO A 309 5.15 -19.35 2.41
C PRO A 309 4.75 -18.14 3.24
N CYS A 310 5.67 -17.19 3.35
CA CYS A 310 5.43 -15.91 4.01
C CYS A 310 5.09 -14.83 3.00
N ARG A 311 5.85 -14.68 1.90
CA ARG A 311 5.58 -13.64 0.89
C ARG A 311 6.08 -14.08 -0.48
N TYR A 312 5.30 -13.79 -1.53
CA TYR A 312 5.74 -13.89 -2.92
C TYR A 312 6.13 -12.51 -3.48
N THR A 313 7.09 -12.51 -4.40
CA THR A 313 7.40 -11.34 -5.23
C THR A 313 7.94 -11.79 -6.59
N GLY A 314 7.81 -10.93 -7.59
CA GLY A 314 8.37 -11.19 -8.91
C GLY A 314 8.11 -10.04 -9.86
N GLY A 315 8.75 -10.09 -11.02
CA GLY A 315 8.62 -9.07 -12.04
C GLY A 315 9.16 -9.47 -13.39
N LEU A 316 8.83 -8.67 -14.39
CA LEU A 316 9.35 -8.81 -15.75
C LEU A 316 10.64 -8.01 -15.90
N PHE A 317 11.63 -8.58 -16.57
CA PHE A 317 12.78 -7.83 -17.06
C PHE A 317 12.35 -6.82 -18.12
N THR A 318 12.99 -5.66 -18.22
CA THR A 318 12.81 -4.81 -19.41
C THR A 318 13.32 -5.52 -20.65
N GLU A 319 12.85 -5.12 -21.84
CA GLU A 319 13.31 -5.73 -23.09
C GLU A 319 14.84 -5.67 -23.23
N GLN A 320 15.44 -4.57 -22.78
CA GLN A 320 16.89 -4.42 -22.75
C GLN A 320 17.54 -5.39 -21.75
N GLN A 321 17.00 -5.51 -20.54
CA GLN A 321 17.52 -6.45 -19.53
C GLN A 321 17.43 -7.90 -20.00
N ALA A 322 16.27 -8.29 -20.56
CA ALA A 322 16.02 -9.63 -21.06
C ALA A 322 17.01 -10.03 -22.17
N LYS A 323 17.37 -9.09 -23.05
CA LYS A 323 18.30 -9.34 -24.17
C LYS A 323 19.77 -9.24 -23.80
N MET A 324 20.14 -8.29 -22.95
CA MET A 324 21.55 -7.95 -22.70
C MET A 324 22.16 -8.69 -21.51
N TRP A 325 21.36 -9.12 -20.53
CA TRP A 325 21.89 -9.76 -19.33
C TRP A 325 22.05 -11.25 -19.56
N HIS A 326 23.21 -11.79 -19.15
CA HIS A 326 23.41 -13.23 -19.07
C HIS A 326 22.52 -13.84 -17.97
N ILE A 327 22.17 -15.12 -18.08
CA ILE A 327 21.28 -15.81 -17.11
C ILE A 327 21.79 -15.68 -15.66
N ASN A 328 23.10 -15.86 -15.43
CA ASN A 328 23.71 -15.68 -14.10
C ASN A 328 23.48 -14.28 -13.50
N GLU A 329 23.39 -13.23 -14.34
CA GLU A 329 23.10 -11.87 -13.86
C GLU A 329 21.61 -11.69 -13.55
N LYS A 330 20.72 -12.36 -14.29
CA LYS A 330 19.27 -12.35 -14.07
C LYS A 330 18.91 -13.03 -12.75
N GLU A 331 19.53 -14.16 -12.45
CA GLU A 331 19.37 -14.85 -11.16
C GLU A 331 19.91 -14.02 -10.00
N PHE A 332 21.11 -13.43 -10.16
CA PHE A 332 21.65 -12.55 -9.12
C PHE A 332 20.79 -11.29 -8.90
N PHE A 333 20.18 -10.76 -9.97
CA PHE A 333 19.19 -9.70 -9.86
C PHE A 333 17.95 -10.12 -9.06
N ALA A 334 17.48 -11.36 -9.21
CA ALA A 334 16.36 -11.89 -8.44
C ALA A 334 16.67 -11.89 -6.93
N VAL A 335 17.88 -12.33 -6.54
CA VAL A 335 18.38 -12.25 -5.15
C VAL A 335 18.38 -10.82 -4.64
N TRP A 336 19.03 -9.91 -5.36
CA TRP A 336 19.10 -8.50 -4.98
C TRP A 336 17.70 -7.87 -4.83
N LYS A 337 16.78 -8.20 -5.74
CA LYS A 337 15.39 -7.73 -5.68
C LYS A 337 14.64 -8.28 -4.47
N ALA A 338 14.82 -9.55 -4.13
CA ALA A 338 14.20 -10.16 -2.96
C ALA A 338 14.67 -9.46 -1.67
N PHE A 339 15.97 -9.24 -1.51
CA PHE A 339 16.54 -8.60 -0.32
C PHE A 339 16.02 -7.17 -0.17
N LYS A 340 16.02 -6.40 -1.26
CA LYS A 340 15.49 -5.04 -1.29
C LYS A 340 13.98 -4.98 -1.01
N LYS A 341 13.24 -6.06 -1.27
CA LYS A 341 11.79 -6.12 -1.05
C LYS A 341 11.42 -6.45 0.39
N TRP A 342 12.27 -7.20 1.11
CA TRP A 342 11.98 -7.72 2.44
C TRP A 342 12.97 -7.29 3.54
N PRO A 343 13.39 -6.01 3.61
CA PRO A 343 14.32 -5.59 4.66
C PRO A 343 13.72 -5.78 6.06
N LEU A 344 12.40 -5.62 6.22
CA LEU A 344 11.71 -5.82 7.50
C LEU A 344 11.90 -7.23 8.07
N PHE A 345 12.04 -8.25 7.22
CA PHE A 345 12.20 -9.64 7.65
C PHE A 345 13.66 -10.07 7.70
N LEU A 346 14.49 -9.55 6.78
CA LEU A 346 15.83 -10.08 6.51
C LEU A 346 16.97 -9.28 7.14
N LEU A 347 16.77 -8.01 7.50
CA LEU A 347 17.87 -7.15 7.95
C LEU A 347 18.37 -7.49 9.35
N ALA A 348 17.46 -7.86 10.26
CA ALA A 348 17.75 -8.12 11.66
C ALA A 348 17.95 -9.61 12.00
N LYS A 349 17.84 -10.51 11.00
CA LYS A 349 17.82 -11.96 11.22
C LYS A 349 18.73 -12.66 10.23
N GLU A 350 19.45 -13.68 10.71
CA GLU A 350 20.18 -14.59 9.82
C GLU A 350 19.19 -15.48 9.07
N PHE A 351 19.41 -15.66 7.76
CA PHE A 351 18.54 -16.48 6.92
C PHE A 351 19.32 -17.34 5.94
N THR A 352 18.65 -18.31 5.35
CA THR A 352 19.23 -19.16 4.30
C THR A 352 18.78 -18.67 2.92
N LEU A 353 19.75 -18.30 2.07
CA LEU A 353 19.52 -18.09 0.65
C LEU A 353 19.73 -19.41 -0.09
N LYS A 354 18.66 -19.91 -0.70
CA LYS A 354 18.63 -21.12 -1.52
C LYS A 354 18.65 -20.74 -3.00
N VAL A 355 19.70 -21.16 -3.70
CA VAL A 355 19.92 -20.87 -5.13
C VAL A 355 20.31 -22.15 -5.87
N ASP A 356 20.02 -22.24 -7.16
CA ASP A 356 20.38 -23.37 -8.03
C ASP A 356 21.67 -23.14 -8.82
N ASN A 357 22.14 -21.88 -8.93
CA ASN A 357 23.34 -21.54 -9.67
C ASN A 357 24.52 -21.17 -8.76
N THR A 358 25.62 -21.91 -8.91
CA THR A 358 26.90 -21.66 -8.21
C THR A 358 27.51 -20.29 -8.54
N ASN A 359 27.21 -19.72 -9.70
CA ASN A 359 27.68 -18.39 -10.09
C ASN A 359 27.10 -17.29 -9.20
N VAL A 360 25.86 -17.43 -8.71
CA VAL A 360 25.26 -16.49 -7.75
C VAL A 360 26.06 -16.47 -6.45
N LYS A 361 26.48 -17.64 -5.97
CA LYS A 361 27.38 -17.76 -4.81
C LYS A 361 28.71 -17.04 -5.06
N ALA A 362 29.28 -17.16 -6.26
CA ALA A 362 30.49 -16.45 -6.64
C ALA A 362 30.29 -14.92 -6.68
N PHE A 363 29.19 -14.43 -7.23
CA PHE A 363 28.86 -12.99 -7.23
C PHE A 363 28.72 -12.40 -5.84
N LEU A 364 28.19 -13.19 -4.89
CA LEU A 364 28.01 -12.74 -3.51
C LEU A 364 29.31 -12.75 -2.71
N LYS A 365 30.15 -13.80 -2.87
CA LYS A 365 31.35 -14.00 -2.04
C LYS A 365 32.63 -13.39 -2.60
N ASN A 366 32.81 -13.37 -3.92
CA ASN A 366 34.09 -13.00 -4.50
C ASN A 366 34.22 -11.48 -4.60
N LYS A 367 35.44 -10.96 -4.38
CA LYS A 367 35.76 -9.57 -4.64
C LYS A 367 35.72 -9.35 -6.16
N LEU A 368 34.68 -8.68 -6.65
CA LEU A 368 34.56 -8.36 -8.07
C LEU A 368 35.59 -7.30 -8.44
N GLU A 369 36.57 -7.66 -9.28
CA GLU A 369 37.56 -6.72 -9.79
C GLU A 369 36.88 -5.65 -10.66
N SER A 370 37.31 -4.39 -10.49
CA SER A 370 36.70 -3.20 -11.06
C SER A 370 36.90 -3.11 -12.58
N LYS A 371 36.08 -3.83 -13.34
CA LYS A 371 35.80 -3.47 -14.74
C LYS A 371 34.52 -2.64 -14.77
N ILE A 372 34.55 -1.50 -15.46
CA ILE A 372 33.41 -0.55 -15.61
C ILE A 372 32.13 -1.29 -16.07
N GLU A 373 32.27 -2.36 -16.86
CA GLU A 373 31.19 -3.21 -17.37
C GLU A 373 30.38 -3.93 -16.26
N LYS A 374 30.94 -4.11 -15.06
CA LYS A 374 30.28 -4.82 -13.94
C LYS A 374 29.83 -3.91 -12.79
N ALA A 375 29.87 -2.58 -12.95
CA ALA A 375 29.51 -1.62 -11.89
C ALA A 375 28.11 -1.86 -11.29
N ARG A 376 27.16 -2.36 -12.08
CA ARG A 376 25.82 -2.74 -11.62
C ARG A 376 25.85 -3.93 -10.64
N ILE A 377 26.58 -4.98 -10.97
CA ILE A 377 26.71 -6.20 -10.16
C ILE A 377 27.40 -5.85 -8.83
N ILE A 378 28.43 -5.00 -8.87
CA ILE A 378 29.14 -4.52 -7.67
C ILE A 378 28.18 -3.79 -6.72
N ARG A 379 27.29 -2.93 -7.25
CA ARG A 379 26.27 -2.25 -6.42
C ARG A 379 25.29 -3.22 -5.79
N TRP A 380 24.82 -4.22 -6.54
CA TRP A 380 23.93 -5.24 -6.00
C TRP A 380 24.61 -6.06 -4.91
N GLN A 381 25.89 -6.42 -5.10
CA GLN A 381 26.68 -7.13 -4.11
C GLN A 381 26.82 -6.30 -2.83
N ALA A 382 27.18 -5.02 -2.95
CA ALA A 382 27.30 -4.12 -1.80
C ALA A 382 25.96 -3.99 -1.04
N GLU A 383 24.82 -3.91 -1.74
CA GLU A 383 23.51 -3.91 -1.08
C GLU A 383 23.20 -5.26 -0.41
N CYS A 384 23.64 -6.38 -0.97
CA CYS A 384 23.46 -7.69 -0.33
C CYS A 384 24.32 -7.84 0.92
N GLN A 385 25.47 -7.17 1.02
CA GLN A 385 26.37 -7.26 2.19
C GLN A 385 25.78 -6.67 3.48
N TYR A 386 24.69 -5.88 3.41
CA TYR A 386 23.98 -5.41 4.61
C TYR A 386 23.25 -6.54 5.36
N TYR A 387 23.07 -7.71 4.74
CA TYR A 387 22.30 -8.82 5.26
C TYR A 387 23.20 -9.94 5.76
N CYS A 388 22.76 -10.64 6.80
CA CYS A 388 23.44 -11.84 7.31
C CYS A 388 22.74 -13.10 6.76
N TYR A 389 23.43 -13.89 5.93
CA TYR A 389 22.82 -15.08 5.34
C TYR A 389 23.82 -16.18 4.96
N ASN A 390 23.32 -17.41 4.98
CA ASN A 390 24.01 -18.59 4.48
C ASN A 390 23.54 -18.94 3.07
N ILE A 391 24.48 -19.23 2.18
CA ILE A 391 24.17 -19.60 0.79
C ILE A 391 24.21 -21.13 0.67
N VAL A 392 23.05 -21.72 0.37
CA VAL A 392 22.91 -23.13 0.07
C VAL A 392 22.64 -23.28 -1.43
N VAL A 393 23.54 -23.99 -2.11
CA VAL A 393 23.35 -24.34 -3.52
C VAL A 393 22.60 -25.66 -3.59
N ILE A 394 21.45 -25.65 -4.23
CA ILE A 394 20.59 -26.82 -4.40
C ILE A 394 20.74 -27.33 -5.83
N LYS A 395 20.65 -28.64 -6.03
CA LYS A 395 20.61 -29.18 -7.39
C LYS A 395 19.30 -28.76 -8.05
N SER A 396 19.32 -28.45 -9.34
CA SER A 396 18.13 -27.93 -10.04
C SER A 396 16.88 -28.81 -9.87
N HIS A 397 16.99 -30.15 -9.80
CA HIS A 397 15.84 -31.04 -9.59
C HIS A 397 15.31 -31.06 -8.14
N GLU A 398 16.11 -30.66 -7.16
CA GLU A 398 15.72 -30.52 -5.75
C GLU A 398 15.13 -29.12 -5.48
N ASN A 399 15.33 -28.16 -6.39
CA ASN A 399 14.80 -26.80 -6.30
C ASN A 399 13.35 -26.71 -6.79
N VAL A 400 12.52 -27.69 -6.44
CA VAL A 400 11.12 -27.77 -6.88
C VAL A 400 10.40 -26.46 -6.54
N LEU A 401 10.60 -25.90 -5.35
CA LEU A 401 9.90 -24.68 -4.95
C LEU A 401 10.27 -23.46 -5.81
N ALA A 402 11.56 -23.24 -6.16
CA ALA A 402 11.94 -22.09 -6.98
C ALA A 402 11.74 -22.34 -8.47
N ASP A 403 11.95 -23.56 -8.96
CA ASP A 403 11.62 -23.94 -10.35
C ASP A 403 10.14 -23.71 -10.63
N PHE A 404 9.28 -24.00 -9.65
CA PHE A 404 7.86 -23.68 -9.71
C PHE A 404 7.54 -22.17 -9.70
N LEU A 405 8.50 -21.30 -9.38
CA LEU A 405 8.31 -19.84 -9.41
C LEU A 405 8.57 -19.25 -10.79
N THR A 406 9.28 -19.92 -11.71
CA THR A 406 9.53 -19.35 -13.06
C THR A 406 9.47 -20.31 -14.24
N ARG A 407 9.35 -21.63 -14.05
CA ARG A 407 9.16 -22.58 -15.15
C ARG A 407 7.69 -22.65 -15.58
N ASP A 408 7.46 -22.68 -16.90
CA ASP A 408 6.12 -22.66 -17.49
C ASP A 408 5.42 -24.04 -17.55
N GLY A 409 5.96 -25.08 -16.88
CA GLY A 409 5.39 -26.42 -16.82
C GLY A 409 4.78 -26.75 -15.45
N GLY A 410 3.55 -27.27 -15.44
CA GLY A 410 2.99 -27.94 -14.26
C GLY A 410 3.77 -29.21 -13.91
N LEU A 411 3.47 -29.74 -12.71
CA LEU A 411 3.93 -31.04 -12.21
C LEU A 411 4.10 -32.10 -13.31
#